data_AF-A0A9E7RWK2-F1
#
_entry.id   AF-A0A9E7RWK2-F1
#
_cell.length_a   1.000
_cell.length_b   1.000
_cell.length_c   1.000
_cell.angle_alpha   90.00
_cell.angle_beta   90.00
_cell.angle_gamma   90.00
#
_symmetry.space_group_name_H-M   'P 1'
#
loop_
_entity.id
_entity.type
_entity.pdbx_description
1 polymer ?
#
loop_
_entity_poly.entity_id
_entity_poly.type
_entity_poly.pdbx_seq_one_letter_code
_entity_poly.pdbx_strand_id
1 'polypeptide(L)'
;MADECQVNGYDVISEKFRTLLGLEKSPVAVKLVLREEDLPEGIEKIDKPARHCEMVQMAAAGESFYAPADSQACKGGADALGIDEAPAKVKTGEFYYQLGRFASFASAKRTFDEIPSIDLKFYAAVYAPLEKATFDPDVIVIICNPAQAMKISQALLYTLGGRVEADFSGIQSICADAVAGPYLRKRPNITMGCSGSRQYAGVRDDELIVGLNGENIGCVVNALEAIS
;
A
#
# COMPACT_ATOMS: atom_id res chain seq x y z
N MET A 1 -17.72 25.18 -11.90
CA MET A 1 -17.30 24.15 -10.93
C MET A 1 -15.83 23.94 -11.18
N ALA A 2 -14.97 24.39 -10.26
CA ALA A 2 -13.56 24.07 -10.34
C ALA A 2 -13.43 22.54 -10.24
N ASP A 3 -12.51 21.97 -10.99
CA ASP A 3 -12.31 20.52 -11.08
C ASP A 3 -11.84 19.99 -9.71
N GLU A 4 -12.77 19.51 -8.89
CA GLU A 4 -12.54 19.11 -7.49
C GLU A 4 -11.50 17.98 -7.34
N CYS A 5 -11.11 17.36 -8.45
CA CYS A 5 -10.15 16.26 -8.50
C CYS A 5 -8.86 16.60 -9.27
N GLN A 6 -8.63 17.87 -9.65
CA GLN A 6 -7.40 18.26 -10.35
C GLN A 6 -6.15 18.00 -9.49
N VAL A 7 -5.24 17.20 -10.05
CA VAL A 7 -3.92 16.91 -9.48
C VAL A 7 -2.96 18.02 -9.90
N ASN A 8 -2.68 18.97 -9.00
CA ASN A 8 -1.73 20.06 -9.25
C ASN A 8 -0.26 19.61 -9.13
N GLY A 9 0.06 18.38 -9.53
CA GLY A 9 1.35 17.72 -9.29
C GLY A 9 1.39 16.90 -7.99
N TYR A 10 2.10 15.78 -8.00
CA TYR A 10 2.19 14.88 -6.85
C TYR A 10 3.02 15.46 -5.68
N ASP A 11 3.94 16.38 -5.98
CA ASP A 11 4.66 17.21 -5.02
C ASP A 11 3.71 18.06 -4.17
N VAL A 12 2.79 18.79 -4.81
CA VAL A 12 1.79 19.61 -4.11
C VAL A 12 0.85 18.74 -3.28
N ILE A 13 0.40 17.60 -3.81
CA ILE A 13 -0.47 16.67 -3.07
C ILE A 13 0.26 16.11 -1.84
N SER A 14 1.51 15.69 -2.00
CA SER A 14 2.32 15.18 -0.89
C SER A 14 2.50 16.24 0.21
N GLU A 15 2.83 17.48 -0.17
CA GLU A 15 2.98 18.58 0.77
C GLU A 15 1.69 18.84 1.57
N LYS A 16 0.53 18.86 0.89
CA LYS A 16 -0.77 19.02 1.54
C LYS A 16 -1.07 17.90 2.52
N PHE A 17 -0.88 16.63 2.13
CA PHE A 17 -1.07 15.51 3.07
C PHE A 17 -0.18 15.64 4.30
N ARG A 18 1.11 15.93 4.09
CA ARG A 18 2.08 16.05 5.17
C ARG A 18 1.72 17.19 6.12
N THR A 19 1.31 18.34 5.59
CA THR A 19 0.97 19.53 6.40
C THR A 19 -0.35 19.37 7.14
N LEU A 20 -1.43 18.95 6.45
CA LEU A 20 -2.78 18.88 7.03
C LEU A 20 -2.93 17.75 8.05
N LEU A 21 -2.22 16.64 7.85
CA LEU A 21 -2.20 15.50 8.77
C LEU A 21 -1.05 15.57 9.79
N GLY A 22 -0.01 16.38 9.54
CA GLY A 22 1.22 16.37 10.35
C GLY A 22 1.99 15.05 10.21
N LEU A 23 2.13 14.52 9.00
CA LEU A 23 2.82 13.24 8.76
C LEU A 23 4.33 13.41 8.96
N GLU A 24 4.93 12.49 9.71
CA GLU A 24 6.40 12.39 9.85
C GLU A 24 7.07 11.83 8.59
N LYS A 25 6.37 10.93 7.89
CA LYS A 25 6.86 10.19 6.72
C LYS A 25 6.13 10.65 5.47
N SER A 26 6.82 10.63 4.33
CA SER A 26 6.19 10.95 3.05
C SER A 26 5.16 9.88 2.67
N PRO A 27 4.00 10.26 2.11
CA PRO A 27 3.15 9.35 1.36
C PRO A 27 3.98 8.66 0.27
N VAL A 28 3.70 7.37 0.01
CA VAL A 28 4.48 6.56 -0.94
C VAL A 28 3.64 6.27 -2.16
N ALA A 29 4.15 6.64 -3.33
CA ALA A 29 3.63 6.26 -4.63
C ALA A 29 4.06 4.83 -4.96
N VAL A 30 3.10 3.95 -5.27
CA VAL A 30 3.34 2.58 -5.72
C VAL A 30 2.69 2.37 -7.10
N LYS A 31 3.48 1.91 -8.07
CA LYS A 31 3.00 1.53 -9.41
C LYS A 31 3.34 0.07 -9.71
N LEU A 32 2.39 -0.67 -10.25
CA LEU A 32 2.59 -2.05 -10.72
C LEU A 32 2.85 -2.04 -12.23
N VAL A 33 4.04 -2.45 -12.63
CA VAL A 33 4.54 -2.35 -14.01
C VAL A 33 4.40 -3.69 -14.69
N LEU A 34 3.61 -3.75 -15.76
CA LEU A 34 3.24 -5.01 -16.42
C LEU A 34 4.43 -5.64 -17.15
N ARG A 35 5.23 -4.81 -17.83
CA ARG A 35 6.34 -5.24 -18.68
C ARG A 35 7.55 -4.35 -18.45
N GLU A 36 8.74 -4.88 -18.70
CA GLU A 36 10.00 -4.16 -18.47
C GLU A 36 10.06 -2.85 -19.26
N GLU A 37 9.54 -2.80 -20.49
CA GLU A 37 9.48 -1.60 -21.30
C GLU A 37 8.57 -0.48 -20.75
N ASP A 38 7.68 -0.81 -19.80
CA ASP A 38 6.75 0.13 -19.16
C ASP A 38 7.36 0.76 -17.89
N LEU A 39 8.63 0.48 -17.55
CA LEU A 39 9.32 1.08 -16.41
C LEU A 39 9.48 2.61 -16.61
N PRO A 40 9.22 3.43 -15.57
CA PRO A 40 9.47 4.87 -15.66
C PRO A 40 10.96 5.18 -15.86
N GLU A 41 11.26 6.16 -16.72
CA GLU A 41 12.63 6.61 -16.95
C GLU A 41 13.28 7.17 -15.68
N GLY A 42 14.58 6.89 -15.51
CA GLY A 42 15.38 7.42 -14.40
C GLY A 42 15.13 6.75 -13.04
N ILE A 43 14.34 5.67 -12.99
CA ILE A 43 14.17 4.87 -11.78
C ILE A 43 15.03 3.61 -11.88
N GLU A 44 15.98 3.49 -10.95
CA GLU A 44 16.92 2.37 -10.89
C GLU A 44 16.33 1.17 -10.13
N LYS A 45 16.91 -0.01 -10.38
CA LYS A 45 16.58 -1.23 -9.62
C LYS A 45 17.05 -1.07 -8.18
N ILE A 46 16.28 -1.57 -7.21
CA ILE A 46 16.74 -1.64 -5.82
C ILE A 46 18.05 -2.46 -5.70
N ASP A 47 19.02 -1.94 -4.94
CA ASP A 47 20.35 -2.53 -4.80
C ASP A 47 20.34 -3.93 -4.18
N LYS A 48 19.44 -4.17 -3.23
CA LYS A 48 19.36 -5.43 -2.47
C LYS A 48 17.92 -5.91 -2.38
N PRO A 49 17.68 -7.23 -2.42
CA PRO A 49 16.36 -7.77 -2.17
C PRO A 49 15.82 -7.32 -0.80
N ALA A 50 14.57 -6.88 -0.79
CA ALA A 50 13.88 -6.42 0.41
C ALA A 50 12.44 -6.94 0.42
N ARG A 51 11.76 -6.84 1.55
CA ARG A 51 10.33 -7.14 1.65
C ARG A 51 9.55 -5.91 1.19
N HIS A 52 8.37 -6.11 0.61
CA HIS A 52 7.50 -4.98 0.21
C HIS A 52 7.30 -3.93 1.31
N CYS A 53 7.08 -4.35 2.56
CA CYS A 53 6.93 -3.42 3.68
C CYS A 53 8.20 -2.60 3.96
N GLU A 54 9.40 -3.16 3.76
CA GLU A 54 10.67 -2.43 3.87
C GLU A 54 10.80 -1.45 2.70
N MET A 55 10.44 -1.86 1.48
CA MET A 55 10.45 -0.99 0.30
C MET A 55 9.55 0.23 0.46
N VAL A 56 8.35 0.06 1.03
CA VAL A 56 7.47 1.18 1.37
C VAL A 56 8.14 2.12 2.38
N GLN A 57 8.85 1.62 3.39
CA GLN A 57 9.54 2.49 4.36
C GLN A 57 10.75 3.20 3.76
N MET A 58 11.54 2.53 2.90
CA MET A 58 12.66 3.14 2.17
C MET A 58 12.14 4.28 1.28
N ALA A 59 11.05 4.06 0.57
CA ALA A 59 10.42 5.09 -0.24
C ALA A 59 9.85 6.22 0.62
N ALA A 60 9.22 5.92 1.75
CA ALA A 60 8.75 6.93 2.69
C ALA A 60 9.90 7.77 3.28
N ALA A 61 11.12 7.21 3.31
CA ALA A 61 12.35 7.87 3.76
C ALA A 61 13.08 8.65 2.65
N GLY A 62 12.61 8.64 1.41
CA GLY A 62 13.14 9.47 0.33
C GLY A 62 13.65 8.72 -0.90
N GLU A 63 13.69 7.40 -0.90
CA GLU A 63 14.28 6.58 -1.97
C GLU A 63 13.29 6.28 -3.11
N SER A 64 13.76 6.30 -4.36
CA SER A 64 12.95 5.91 -5.52
C SER A 64 13.62 4.76 -6.26
N PHE A 65 12.91 3.67 -6.49
CA PHE A 65 13.44 2.47 -7.13
C PHE A 65 12.32 1.56 -7.65
N TYR A 66 12.68 0.59 -8.48
CA TYR A 66 11.80 -0.53 -8.83
C TYR A 66 12.33 -1.86 -8.29
N ALA A 67 11.41 -2.80 -8.05
CA ALA A 67 11.71 -4.12 -7.50
C ALA A 67 10.99 -5.22 -8.32
N PRO A 68 11.72 -5.89 -9.24
CA PRO A 68 11.22 -7.07 -9.95
C PRO A 68 11.24 -8.31 -9.04
N ALA A 69 10.79 -9.45 -9.57
CA ALA A 69 10.60 -10.69 -8.80
C ALA A 69 11.84 -11.17 -8.00
N ASP A 70 13.05 -11.02 -8.55
CA ASP A 70 14.30 -11.43 -7.89
C ASP A 70 14.72 -10.50 -6.73
N SER A 71 14.15 -9.29 -6.67
CA SER A 71 14.33 -8.34 -5.56
C SER A 71 13.30 -8.51 -4.45
N GLN A 72 12.32 -9.42 -4.58
CA GLN A 72 11.28 -9.64 -3.57
C GLN A 72 11.69 -10.68 -2.52
N ALA A 73 12.11 -10.23 -1.35
CA ALA A 73 12.53 -11.11 -0.25
C ALA A 73 11.36 -11.79 0.49
N CYS A 74 10.13 -11.32 0.31
CA CYS A 74 8.92 -11.92 0.88
C CYS A 74 8.02 -12.49 -0.21
N LYS A 75 7.94 -13.82 -0.33
CA LYS A 75 7.10 -14.48 -1.34
C LYS A 75 5.61 -14.22 -1.18
N GLY A 76 5.11 -14.12 0.06
CA GLY A 76 3.71 -13.74 0.30
C GLY A 76 3.40 -12.32 -0.17
N GLY A 77 4.33 -11.38 0.03
CA GLY A 77 4.17 -10.02 -0.48
C GLY A 77 4.28 -9.92 -1.99
N ALA A 78 5.20 -10.67 -2.60
CA ALA A 78 5.34 -10.72 -4.06
C ALA A 78 4.08 -11.28 -4.74
N ASP A 79 3.48 -12.31 -4.13
CA ASP A 79 2.26 -12.95 -4.62
C ASP A 79 1.04 -12.05 -4.52
N ALA A 80 0.85 -11.39 -3.37
CA ALA A 80 -0.23 -10.42 -3.20
C ALA A 80 -0.20 -9.31 -4.26
N LEU A 81 1.00 -8.89 -4.68
CA LEU A 81 1.21 -7.84 -5.69
C LEU A 81 1.22 -8.35 -7.14
N GLY A 82 1.09 -9.67 -7.36
CA GLY A 82 1.17 -10.28 -8.69
C GLY A 82 2.58 -10.25 -9.32
N ILE A 83 3.65 -10.05 -8.54
CA ILE A 83 5.03 -9.96 -9.05
C ILE A 83 5.66 -11.35 -9.17
N ASP A 84 5.44 -12.21 -8.18
CA ASP A 84 5.98 -13.58 -8.16
C ASP A 84 5.05 -14.51 -7.38
N GLU A 85 5.10 -15.81 -7.71
CA GLU A 85 4.20 -16.79 -7.10
C GLU A 85 4.70 -17.26 -5.73
N ALA A 86 3.83 -17.17 -4.73
CA ALA A 86 4.09 -17.77 -3.43
C ALA A 86 3.98 -19.31 -3.48
N PRO A 87 4.75 -20.05 -2.65
CA PRO A 87 4.57 -21.49 -2.50
C PRO A 87 3.12 -21.83 -2.13
N ALA A 88 2.59 -22.96 -2.64
CA ALA A 88 1.21 -23.38 -2.40
C ALA A 88 0.81 -23.42 -0.91
N LYS A 89 1.76 -23.78 -0.02
CA LYS A 89 1.54 -23.78 1.43
C LYS A 89 1.32 -22.40 2.04
N VAL A 90 1.91 -21.36 1.44
CA VAL A 90 1.68 -19.96 1.81
C VAL A 90 0.31 -19.53 1.31
N LYS A 91 -0.02 -19.80 0.03
CA LYS A 91 -1.32 -19.45 -0.58
C LYS A 91 -2.51 -20.08 0.12
N THR A 92 -2.38 -21.34 0.54
CA THR A 92 -3.47 -22.09 1.20
C THR A 92 -3.59 -21.83 2.70
N GLY A 93 -2.66 -21.06 3.29
CA GLY A 93 -2.57 -20.87 4.73
C GLY A 93 -2.00 -22.05 5.52
N GLU A 94 -1.63 -23.17 4.87
CA GLU A 94 -1.03 -24.35 5.53
C GLU A 94 0.22 -23.98 6.34
N PHE A 95 1.07 -23.12 5.78
CA PHE A 95 2.28 -22.62 6.44
C PHE A 95 1.95 -21.88 7.75
N TYR A 96 0.92 -21.03 7.74
CA TYR A 96 0.52 -20.26 8.91
C TYR A 96 -0.16 -21.13 9.97
N TYR A 97 -0.89 -22.16 9.54
CA TYR A 97 -1.41 -23.19 10.45
C TYR A 97 -0.26 -23.96 11.13
N GLN A 98 0.76 -24.38 10.38
CA GLN A 98 1.95 -25.06 10.92
C GLN A 98 2.73 -24.20 11.92
N LEU A 99 2.71 -22.87 11.75
CA LEU A 99 3.27 -21.92 12.71
C LEU A 99 2.38 -21.67 13.95
N GLY A 100 1.25 -22.39 14.08
CA GLY A 100 0.32 -22.25 15.21
C GLY A 100 -0.46 -20.93 15.20
N ARG A 101 -0.54 -20.23 14.06
CA ARG A 101 -1.28 -18.95 13.94
C ARG A 101 -2.78 -19.14 13.82
N PHE A 102 -3.23 -20.37 13.54
CA PHE A 102 -4.63 -20.73 13.48
C PHE A 102 -4.86 -22.03 14.26
N ALA A 103 -6.00 -22.13 14.93
CA ALA A 103 -6.39 -23.34 15.65
C ALA A 103 -6.69 -24.53 14.72
N SER A 104 -6.99 -24.28 13.44
CA SER A 104 -7.24 -25.32 12.43
C SER A 104 -6.81 -24.87 11.04
N PHE A 105 -6.50 -25.84 10.17
CA PHE A 105 -6.25 -25.58 8.75
C PHE A 105 -7.46 -24.93 8.07
N ALA A 106 -8.69 -25.32 8.42
CA ALA A 106 -9.90 -24.73 7.84
C ALA A 106 -10.03 -23.23 8.15
N SER A 107 -9.66 -22.81 9.36
CA SER A 107 -9.61 -21.38 9.72
C SER A 107 -8.54 -20.64 8.94
N ALA A 108 -7.35 -21.22 8.77
CA ALA A 108 -6.29 -20.64 7.95
C ALA A 108 -6.75 -20.49 6.49
N LYS A 109 -7.30 -21.56 5.90
CA LYS A 109 -7.77 -21.56 4.50
C LYS A 109 -8.82 -20.48 4.24
N ARG A 110 -9.84 -20.36 5.11
CA ARG A 110 -10.86 -19.29 4.98
C ARG A 110 -10.24 -17.90 5.03
N THR A 111 -9.25 -17.67 5.88
CA THR A 111 -8.57 -16.36 5.92
C THR A 111 -7.78 -16.11 4.64
N PHE A 112 -7.01 -17.08 4.18
CA PHE A 112 -6.15 -16.92 3.00
C PHE A 112 -6.93 -16.84 1.68
N ASP A 113 -8.15 -17.39 1.64
CA ASP A 113 -9.06 -17.23 0.49
C ASP A 113 -9.62 -15.81 0.35
N GLU A 114 -9.66 -15.04 1.44
CA GLU A 114 -10.18 -13.67 1.48
C GLU A 114 -9.07 -12.60 1.40
N ILE A 115 -7.80 -12.98 1.63
CA ILE A 115 -6.67 -12.05 1.52
C ILE A 115 -6.55 -11.60 0.06
N PRO A 116 -6.57 -10.28 -0.23
CA PRO A 116 -6.42 -9.78 -1.58
C PRO A 116 -5.12 -10.23 -2.24
N SER A 117 -5.21 -10.77 -3.45
CA SER A 117 -4.07 -11.13 -4.27
C SER A 117 -4.36 -10.80 -5.73
N ILE A 118 -3.36 -10.27 -6.44
CA ILE A 118 -3.52 -9.88 -7.84
C ILE A 118 -3.13 -11.06 -8.73
N ASP A 119 -4.10 -11.58 -9.48
CA ASP A 119 -3.89 -12.70 -10.42
C ASP A 119 -3.06 -12.29 -11.65
N LEU A 120 -3.07 -11.00 -12.02
CA LEU A 120 -2.30 -10.49 -13.15
C LEU A 120 -0.81 -10.47 -12.80
N LYS A 121 0.02 -11.04 -13.67
CA LYS A 121 1.46 -11.09 -13.47
C LYS A 121 2.15 -9.80 -13.92
N PHE A 122 2.71 -9.06 -12.98
CA PHE A 122 3.51 -7.86 -13.21
C PHE A 122 5.00 -8.19 -13.27
N TYR A 123 5.74 -7.38 -14.02
CA TYR A 123 7.21 -7.45 -14.07
C TYR A 123 7.84 -6.94 -12.77
N ALA A 124 7.38 -5.79 -12.27
CA ALA A 124 7.94 -5.13 -11.09
C ALA A 124 6.92 -4.23 -10.39
N ALA A 125 7.22 -3.87 -9.15
CA ALA A 125 6.62 -2.71 -8.50
C ALA A 125 7.63 -1.56 -8.43
N VAL A 126 7.15 -0.35 -8.64
CA VAL A 126 7.91 0.90 -8.56
C VAL A 126 7.48 1.65 -7.30
N TYR A 127 8.44 2.23 -6.60
CA TYR A 127 8.26 2.96 -5.35
C TYR A 127 8.94 4.31 -5.44
N ALA A 128 8.29 5.34 -4.90
CA ALA A 128 8.87 6.65 -4.67
C ALA A 128 8.12 7.37 -3.55
N PRO A 129 8.73 8.33 -2.83
CA PRO A 129 7.96 9.36 -2.15
C PRO A 129 7.03 10.01 -3.17
N LEU A 130 5.80 10.29 -2.78
CA LEU A 130 4.80 10.87 -3.68
C LEU A 130 5.30 12.18 -4.31
N GLU A 131 6.03 12.99 -3.55
CA GLU A 131 6.64 14.23 -4.04
C GLU A 131 7.76 14.05 -5.09
N LYS A 132 8.27 12.83 -5.26
CA LYS A 132 9.27 12.49 -6.28
C LYS A 132 8.71 11.58 -7.37
N ALA A 133 7.41 11.29 -7.35
CA ALA A 133 6.80 10.38 -8.32
C ALA A 133 6.79 11.03 -9.72
N THR A 134 7.55 10.45 -10.64
CA THR A 134 7.60 10.81 -12.07
C THR A 134 6.63 9.96 -12.91
N PHE A 135 5.71 9.26 -12.25
CA PHE A 135 4.77 8.31 -12.83
C PHE A 135 3.43 8.39 -12.09
N ASP A 136 2.35 8.01 -12.77
CA ASP A 136 1.05 7.87 -12.12
C ASP A 136 1.04 6.63 -11.21
N PRO A 137 0.86 6.78 -9.88
CA PRO A 137 0.77 5.65 -8.97
C PRO A 137 -0.59 4.97 -9.10
N ASP A 138 -0.59 3.64 -9.03
CA ASP A 138 -1.83 2.89 -8.92
C ASP A 138 -2.40 2.97 -7.50
N VAL A 139 -1.50 3.02 -6.51
CA VAL A 139 -1.83 3.10 -5.09
C VAL A 139 -0.89 4.07 -4.39
N ILE A 140 -1.43 4.84 -3.45
CA ILE A 140 -0.67 5.67 -2.54
C ILE A 140 -0.78 5.08 -1.14
N VAL A 141 0.36 4.78 -0.53
CA VAL A 141 0.45 4.20 0.81
C VAL A 141 0.86 5.29 1.79
N ILE A 142 0.04 5.49 2.83
CA ILE A 142 0.28 6.47 3.89
C ILE A 142 0.51 5.73 5.20
N ILE A 143 1.65 5.97 5.83
CA ILE A 143 1.97 5.51 7.19
C ILE A 143 1.61 6.63 8.15
N CYS A 144 0.69 6.37 9.07
CA CYS A 144 0.11 7.40 9.93
C CYS A 144 -0.34 6.82 11.27
N ASN A 145 -0.66 7.67 12.25
CA ASN A 145 -1.25 7.23 13.51
C ASN A 145 -2.80 7.17 13.43
N PRO A 146 -3.49 6.60 14.44
CA PRO A 146 -4.95 6.51 14.44
C PRO A 146 -5.70 7.83 14.28
N ALA A 147 -5.19 8.93 14.85
CA ALA A 147 -5.84 10.24 14.74
C ALA A 147 -5.74 10.79 13.30
N GLN A 148 -4.62 10.56 12.62
CA GLN A 148 -4.43 10.91 11.22
C GLN A 148 -5.28 10.04 10.30
N ALA A 149 -5.35 8.72 10.54
CA ALA A 149 -6.23 7.82 9.81
C ALA A 149 -7.72 8.20 9.94
N MET A 150 -8.12 8.70 11.12
CA MET A 150 -9.47 9.25 11.34
C MET A 150 -9.73 10.47 10.45
N LYS A 151 -8.78 11.42 10.36
CA LYS A 151 -8.89 12.58 9.46
C LYS A 151 -8.99 12.17 7.98
N ILE A 152 -8.16 11.22 7.55
CA ILE A 152 -8.25 10.66 6.19
C ILE A 152 -9.64 10.05 5.96
N SER A 153 -10.16 9.30 6.95
CA SER A 153 -11.51 8.71 6.87
C SER A 153 -12.60 9.78 6.74
N GLN A 154 -12.49 10.89 7.47
CA GLN A 154 -13.42 12.01 7.36
C GLN A 154 -13.34 12.68 5.98
N ALA A 155 -12.13 12.84 5.43
CA ALA A 155 -11.93 13.38 4.08
C ALA A 155 -12.56 12.49 3.01
N LEU A 156 -12.39 11.16 3.13
CA LEU A 156 -13.02 10.19 2.22
C LEU A 156 -14.55 10.28 2.23
N LEU A 157 -15.15 10.61 3.39
CA LEU A 157 -16.60 10.74 3.55
C LEU A 157 -17.14 12.14 3.29
N TYR A 158 -16.28 13.15 3.13
CA TYR A 158 -16.68 14.55 3.05
C TYR A 158 -17.70 14.80 1.93
N THR A 159 -17.44 14.26 0.74
CA THR A 159 -18.25 14.51 -0.45
C THR A 159 -19.44 13.56 -0.56
N LEU A 160 -19.24 12.26 -0.29
CA LEU A 160 -20.22 11.21 -0.58
C LEU A 160 -20.95 10.69 0.68
N GLY A 161 -20.49 11.04 1.88
CA GLY A 161 -20.99 10.49 3.14
C GLY A 161 -20.79 8.97 3.25
N GLY A 162 -21.53 8.33 4.15
CA GLY A 162 -21.51 6.86 4.33
C GLY A 162 -20.56 6.39 5.45
N ARG A 163 -19.84 5.29 5.20
CA ARG A 163 -18.89 4.70 6.15
C ARG A 163 -17.62 4.26 5.44
N VAL A 164 -16.49 4.39 6.12
CA VAL A 164 -15.25 3.74 5.72
C VAL A 164 -15.31 2.28 6.17
N GLU A 165 -15.16 1.36 5.22
CA GLU A 165 -15.03 -0.07 5.46
C GLU A 165 -13.55 -0.44 5.43
N ALA A 166 -13.05 -1.00 6.52
CA ALA A 166 -11.69 -1.55 6.60
C ALA A 166 -11.77 -3.07 6.52
N ASP A 167 -11.01 -3.65 5.60
CA ASP A 167 -10.92 -5.09 5.36
C ASP A 167 -9.47 -5.54 5.55
N PHE A 168 -9.20 -6.30 6.61
CA PHE A 168 -7.86 -6.75 6.95
C PHE A 168 -7.88 -8.03 7.80
N SER A 169 -6.82 -8.82 7.67
CA SER A 169 -6.60 -10.03 8.47
C SER A 169 -5.49 -9.87 9.52
N GLY A 170 -4.73 -8.77 9.47
CA GLY A 170 -3.49 -8.62 10.24
C GLY A 170 -2.35 -9.53 9.73
N ILE A 171 -2.52 -10.14 8.54
CA ILE A 171 -1.56 -10.99 7.84
C ILE A 171 -1.42 -10.44 6.42
N GLN A 172 -0.20 -10.40 5.88
CA GLN A 172 0.10 -9.78 4.58
C GLN A 172 -0.42 -8.33 4.43
N SER A 173 -0.43 -7.58 5.53
CA SER A 173 -1.01 -6.24 5.64
C SER A 173 -0.60 -5.24 4.54
N ILE A 174 0.63 -4.71 4.52
CA ILE A 174 0.95 -3.61 3.60
C ILE A 174 0.82 -4.02 2.12
N CYS A 175 1.24 -5.24 1.77
CA CYS A 175 1.15 -5.75 0.39
C CYS A 175 -0.29 -6.06 -0.03
N ALA A 176 -1.03 -6.84 0.75
CA ALA A 176 -2.37 -7.28 0.38
C ALA A 176 -3.44 -6.25 0.76
N ASP A 177 -3.48 -5.82 2.02
CA ASP A 177 -4.52 -4.93 2.51
C ASP A 177 -4.33 -3.48 2.02
N ALA A 178 -3.09 -2.96 1.96
CA ALA A 178 -2.85 -1.56 1.62
C ALA A 178 -2.48 -1.30 0.15
N VAL A 179 -2.10 -2.33 -0.62
CA VAL A 179 -1.80 -2.18 -2.05
C VAL A 179 -2.72 -3.01 -2.92
N ALA A 180 -2.70 -4.35 -2.83
CA ALA A 180 -3.52 -5.21 -3.68
C ALA A 180 -5.03 -4.93 -3.53
N GLY A 181 -5.50 -4.75 -2.29
CA GLY A 181 -6.90 -4.43 -1.98
C GLY A 181 -7.37 -3.14 -2.68
N PRO A 182 -6.72 -1.99 -2.44
CA PRO A 182 -7.06 -0.73 -3.12
C PRO A 182 -6.89 -0.76 -4.63
N TYR A 183 -5.90 -1.51 -5.13
CA TYR A 183 -5.70 -1.73 -6.56
C TYR A 183 -6.89 -2.47 -7.20
N LEU A 184 -7.27 -3.61 -6.63
CA LEU A 184 -8.31 -4.50 -7.16
C LEU A 184 -9.71 -3.91 -7.01
N ARG A 185 -9.99 -3.32 -5.84
CA ARG A 185 -11.35 -2.89 -5.46
C ARG A 185 -11.63 -1.44 -5.81
N LYS A 186 -10.61 -0.68 -6.22
CA LYS A 186 -10.70 0.76 -6.52
C LYS A 186 -11.33 1.58 -5.36
N ARG A 187 -11.09 1.12 -4.13
CA ARG A 187 -11.56 1.76 -2.88
C ARG A 187 -10.41 1.80 -1.87
N PRO A 188 -10.34 2.85 -1.02
CA PRO A 188 -9.30 2.92 0.01
C PRO A 188 -9.46 1.78 1.02
N ASN A 189 -8.37 1.46 1.72
CA ASN A 189 -8.39 0.50 2.82
C ASN A 189 -7.44 0.92 3.95
N ILE A 190 -7.77 0.50 5.18
CA ILE A 190 -6.97 0.77 6.38
C ILE A 190 -6.59 -0.57 7.00
N THR A 191 -5.32 -0.72 7.37
CA THR A 191 -4.80 -1.95 8.00
C THR A 191 -3.92 -1.61 9.20
N MET A 192 -3.94 -2.52 10.19
CA MET A 192 -3.23 -2.37 11.47
C MET A 192 -1.74 -2.74 11.39
N GLY A 193 -1.22 -3.01 10.18
CA GLY A 193 0.05 -3.70 10.01
C GLY A 193 -0.08 -5.21 10.25
N CYS A 194 1.01 -5.93 10.04
CA CYS A 194 1.13 -7.35 10.38
C CYS A 194 2.41 -7.59 11.19
N SER A 195 2.55 -8.78 11.77
CA SER A 195 3.79 -9.12 12.50
C SER A 195 5.04 -8.94 11.63
N GLY A 196 4.94 -9.20 10.33
CA GLY A 196 6.05 -8.98 9.39
C GLY A 196 6.40 -7.50 9.21
N SER A 197 5.42 -6.62 9.00
CA SER A 197 5.71 -5.20 8.80
C SER A 197 6.28 -4.56 10.08
N ARG A 198 5.83 -5.00 11.26
CA ARG A 198 6.38 -4.54 12.54
C ARG A 198 7.80 -5.05 12.77
N GLN A 199 8.04 -6.34 12.55
CA GLN A 199 9.33 -6.96 12.81
C GLN A 199 10.44 -6.53 11.83
N TYR A 200 10.12 -6.42 10.54
CA TYR A 200 11.14 -6.23 9.49
C TYR A 200 11.19 -4.81 8.95
N ALA A 201 10.04 -4.12 8.89
CA ALA A 201 9.96 -2.77 8.35
C ALA A 201 9.82 -1.69 9.43
N GLY A 202 9.83 -2.06 10.71
CA GLY A 202 9.79 -1.08 11.81
C GLY A 202 8.50 -0.26 11.87
N VAL A 203 7.36 -0.81 11.42
CA VAL A 203 6.05 -0.20 11.68
C VAL A 203 5.84 -0.16 13.19
N ARG A 204 5.65 1.03 13.75
CA ARG A 204 5.55 1.26 15.20
C ARG A 204 4.19 0.88 15.75
N ASP A 205 4.11 0.64 17.06
CA ASP A 205 2.88 0.24 17.76
C ASP A 205 1.74 1.27 17.63
N ASP A 206 2.09 2.54 17.44
CA ASP A 206 1.18 3.66 17.22
C ASP A 206 0.95 3.98 15.73
N GLU A 207 1.51 3.20 14.81
CA GLU A 207 1.34 3.36 13.36
C GLU A 207 0.30 2.38 12.78
N LEU A 208 -0.46 2.91 11.84
CA LEU A 208 -1.39 2.28 10.93
C LEU A 208 -0.97 2.58 9.49
N ILE A 209 -1.54 1.82 8.54
CA ILE A 209 -1.30 2.03 7.12
C ILE A 209 -2.64 2.25 6.42
N VAL A 210 -2.69 3.28 5.58
CA VAL A 210 -3.82 3.57 4.68
C VAL A 210 -3.34 3.39 3.24
N GLY A 211 -4.05 2.58 2.48
CA GLY A 211 -3.89 2.47 1.03
C GLY A 211 -4.99 3.25 0.33
N LEU A 212 -4.61 4.21 -0.51
CA LEU A 212 -5.52 5.02 -1.32
C LEU A 212 -5.35 4.65 -2.79
N ASN A 213 -6.46 4.55 -3.52
CA ASN A 213 -6.38 4.41 -4.97
C ASN A 213 -5.83 5.70 -5.61
N GLY A 214 -4.90 5.57 -6.55
CA GLY A 214 -4.25 6.72 -7.18
C GLY A 214 -5.16 7.60 -8.05
N GLU A 215 -6.25 7.05 -8.60
CA GLU A 215 -7.12 7.75 -9.56
C GLU A 215 -7.86 8.94 -8.94
N ASN A 216 -8.18 8.87 -7.63
CA ASN A 216 -9.01 9.87 -6.95
C ASN A 216 -8.27 10.68 -5.89
N ILE A 217 -6.93 10.67 -5.90
CA ILE A 217 -6.13 11.28 -4.84
C ILE A 217 -6.34 12.80 -4.72
N GLY A 218 -6.55 13.49 -5.85
CA GLY A 218 -6.86 14.93 -5.88
C GLY A 218 -8.14 15.25 -5.10
N CYS A 219 -9.17 14.43 -5.25
CA CYS A 219 -10.43 14.62 -4.53
C CYS A 219 -10.23 14.43 -3.01
N VAL A 220 -9.43 13.44 -2.60
CA VAL A 220 -9.16 13.16 -1.18
C VAL A 220 -8.40 14.31 -0.51
N VAL A 221 -7.37 14.84 -1.17
CA VAL A 221 -6.56 15.92 -0.59
C VAL A 221 -7.34 17.25 -0.53
N ASN A 222 -8.18 17.53 -1.52
CA ASN A 222 -9.03 18.71 -1.52
C ASN A 222 -10.13 18.61 -0.45
N ALA A 223 -10.72 17.42 -0.27
CA ALA A 223 -11.65 17.15 0.82
C ALA A 223 -10.97 17.32 2.19
N LEU A 224 -9.73 16.84 2.32
CA LEU A 224 -8.96 16.99 3.56
C LEU A 224 -8.69 18.48 3.88
N GLU A 225 -8.36 19.28 2.88
CA GLU A 225 -8.18 20.74 3.02
C GLU A 225 -9.47 21.43 3.46
N ALA A 226 -10.62 21.00 2.93
CA ALA A 226 -11.92 21.57 3.27
C ALA A 226 -12.41 21.27 4.71
N ILE A 227 -11.91 20.20 5.33
CA ILE A 227 -12.27 19.80 6.71
C ILE A 227 -11.19 20.13 7.75
N SER A 228 -10.07 20.72 7.34
CA SER A 228 -8.93 21.02 8.22
C SER A 228 -9.08 22.34 8.96
#